data_AF-A0A151K3N1-F1
#
_entry.id   AF-A0A151K3N1-F1
#
_cell.length_a   1.000
_cell.length_b   1.000
_cell.length_c   1.000
_cell.angle_alpha   90.00
_cell.angle_beta   90.00
_cell.angle_gamma   90.00
#
_symmetry.space_group_name_H-M   'P 1'
#
loop_
_entity.id
_entity.type
_entity.pdbx_description
1 polymer ?
#
loop_
_entity_poly.entity_id
_entity_poly.type
_entity_poly.pdbx_seq_one_letter_code
_entity_poly.pdbx_strand_id
1 'polypeptide(L)'
;MPAFLKHIEVDNFKSYKGKLIIGPLKSFTAVVGPNGSGKSNFMDAISFVMGEKTSSLRVKRFSELIHGASIGMPVARSASVTAVFELEDGTEKSFMRSVQGSSSEHRINNNVVTSQVYLNELEHLGINVKAKNFLVFQGAVESIAMKNPKERTALFEEISNSGSLKTEYERLKTEMLKAEEETQFSYQKKKGIAAERKEAKLEKEEAEKYQRLKEEYVRICFDFAVVVKGA
;
A
#
# COMPACT_ATOMS: atom_id res chain seq x y z
N MET A 1 -10.23 14.62 -15.13
CA MET A 1 -10.57 16.01 -15.49
C MET A 1 -9.29 16.82 -15.37
N PRO A 2 -8.70 17.32 -16.46
CA PRO A 2 -7.47 18.11 -16.41
C PRO A 2 -7.75 19.47 -15.76
N ALA A 3 -7.42 19.59 -14.47
CA ALA A 3 -7.38 20.88 -13.79
C ALA A 3 -6.06 21.58 -14.12
N PHE A 4 -6.12 22.86 -14.43
CA PHE A 4 -4.94 23.66 -14.76
C PHE A 4 -4.56 24.57 -13.59
N LEU A 5 -3.29 24.55 -13.18
CA LEU A 5 -2.82 25.44 -12.12
C LEU A 5 -2.69 26.87 -12.66
N LYS A 6 -3.60 27.76 -12.25
CA LYS A 6 -3.68 29.14 -12.73
C LYS A 6 -2.61 30.04 -12.12
N HIS A 7 -2.52 30.03 -10.79
CA HIS A 7 -1.51 30.78 -10.05
C HIS A 7 -1.32 30.20 -8.66
N ILE A 8 -0.25 30.62 -8.01
CA ILE A 8 0.06 30.29 -6.62
C ILE A 8 0.16 31.57 -5.82
N GLU A 9 -0.55 31.65 -4.70
CA GLU A 9 -0.41 32.72 -3.73
C GLU A 9 0.45 32.23 -2.58
N VAL A 10 1.42 33.04 -2.19
CA VAL A 10 2.37 32.73 -1.13
C VAL A 10 2.34 33.87 -0.12
N ASP A 11 2.28 33.56 1.17
CA ASP A 11 2.33 34.55 2.24
C ASP A 11 3.35 34.14 3.30
N ASN A 12 4.39 34.97 3.48
CA ASN A 12 5.45 34.80 4.47
C ASN A 12 6.14 33.41 4.46
N PHE A 13 6.29 32.79 3.30
CA PHE A 13 6.86 31.45 3.14
C PHE A 13 8.32 31.49 2.68
N LYS A 14 9.23 30.86 3.44
CA LYS A 14 10.67 30.76 3.17
C LYS A 14 11.31 32.09 2.81
N SER A 15 11.70 32.32 1.57
CA SER A 15 12.32 33.57 1.11
C SER A 15 11.30 34.65 0.72
N TYR A 16 10.01 34.31 0.62
CA TYR A 16 8.95 35.23 0.23
C TYR A 16 8.42 35.97 1.46
N LYS A 17 8.56 37.30 1.46
CA LYS A 17 8.05 38.18 2.53
C LYS A 17 6.73 38.80 2.09
N GLY A 18 5.72 38.76 2.97
CA GLY A 18 4.38 39.23 2.67
C GLY A 18 3.64 38.38 1.64
N LYS A 19 2.51 38.90 1.17
CA LYS A 19 1.67 38.24 0.18
C LYS A 19 2.19 38.48 -1.25
N LEU A 20 2.51 37.42 -1.95
CA LEU A 20 2.96 37.41 -3.34
C LEU A 20 2.08 36.48 -4.17
N ILE A 21 1.71 36.90 -5.38
CA ILE A 21 1.01 36.08 -6.35
C ILE A 21 1.99 35.71 -7.47
N ILE A 22 2.17 34.42 -7.69
CA ILE A 22 3.06 33.86 -8.72
C ILE A 22 2.18 33.28 -9.82
N GLY A 23 2.05 34.02 -10.91
CA GLY A 23 1.22 33.67 -12.05
C GLY A 23 0.90 34.90 -12.91
N PRO A 24 0.04 34.74 -13.92
CA PRO A 24 -0.61 33.49 -14.33
C PRO A 24 0.39 32.49 -14.93
N LEU A 25 0.25 31.22 -14.57
CA LEU A 25 0.97 30.13 -15.18
C LEU A 25 0.27 29.77 -16.50
N LYS A 26 1.06 29.35 -17.49
CA LYS A 26 0.56 28.83 -18.78
C LYS A 26 0.86 27.35 -18.90
N SER A 27 0.32 26.68 -19.92
CA SER A 27 0.54 25.26 -20.21
C SER A 27 2.01 24.84 -20.17
N PHE A 28 2.90 25.76 -20.56
CA PHE A 28 4.33 25.65 -20.33
C PHE A 28 4.84 26.92 -19.64
N THR A 29 5.48 26.76 -18.49
CA THR A 29 6.07 27.87 -17.73
C THR A 29 7.46 27.47 -17.26
N ALA A 30 8.46 28.32 -17.52
CA ALA A 30 9.83 28.12 -17.06
C ALA A 30 10.18 29.15 -15.98
N VAL A 31 10.74 28.69 -14.86
CA VAL A 31 11.22 29.55 -13.76
C VAL A 31 12.72 29.72 -13.87
N VAL A 32 13.18 30.93 -14.16
CA VAL A 32 14.59 31.28 -14.35
C VAL A 32 15.07 32.30 -13.32
N GLY A 33 16.38 32.36 -13.08
CA GLY A 33 16.98 33.30 -12.13
C GLY A 33 18.36 32.87 -11.64
N PRO A 34 19.14 33.77 -11.00
CA PRO A 34 20.48 33.47 -10.53
C PRO A 34 20.49 32.44 -9.38
N ASN A 35 21.63 31.80 -9.13
CA ASN A 35 21.76 30.85 -8.03
C ASN A 35 21.47 31.53 -6.69
N GLY A 36 20.71 30.85 -5.81
CA GLY A 36 20.27 31.43 -4.54
C GLY A 36 19.05 32.36 -4.60
N SER A 37 18.49 32.65 -5.78
CA SER A 37 17.33 33.56 -5.92
C SER A 37 15.98 33.00 -5.42
N GLY A 38 15.97 31.84 -4.76
CA GLY A 38 14.76 31.22 -4.23
C GLY A 38 13.94 30.39 -5.24
N LYS A 39 14.47 30.06 -6.43
CA LYS A 39 13.77 29.21 -7.41
C LYS A 39 13.29 27.87 -6.82
N SER A 40 14.14 27.22 -6.03
CA SER A 40 13.77 25.96 -5.38
C SER A 40 12.71 26.14 -4.29
N ASN A 41 12.56 27.35 -3.72
CA ASN A 41 11.51 27.65 -2.75
C ASN A 41 10.13 27.73 -3.41
N PHE A 42 10.06 28.10 -4.69
CA PHE A 42 8.83 27.98 -5.47
C PHE A 42 8.38 26.53 -5.57
N MET A 43 9.31 25.62 -5.88
CA MET A 43 9.03 24.18 -5.92
C MET A 43 8.64 23.63 -4.54
N ASP A 44 9.25 24.14 -3.46
CA ASP A 44 8.83 23.78 -2.11
C ASP A 44 7.43 24.30 -1.76
N ALA A 45 7.05 25.49 -2.26
CA ALA A 45 5.70 26.03 -2.06
C ALA A 45 4.65 25.16 -2.75
N ILE A 46 4.90 24.74 -4.01
CA ILE A 46 4.08 23.77 -4.73
C ILE A 46 4.00 22.46 -3.93
N SER A 47 5.14 21.89 -3.56
CA SER A 47 5.18 20.63 -2.82
C SER A 47 4.41 20.73 -1.50
N PHE A 48 4.52 21.86 -0.79
CA PHE A 48 3.85 22.10 0.47
C PHE A 48 2.33 22.14 0.32
N VAL A 49 1.79 22.91 -0.63
CA VAL A 49 0.34 23.02 -0.84
C VAL A 49 -0.25 21.73 -1.41
N MET A 50 0.53 20.94 -2.15
CA MET A 50 0.12 19.63 -2.66
C MET A 50 0.16 18.54 -1.59
N GLY A 51 0.47 18.86 -0.32
CA GLY A 51 0.33 17.89 0.79
C GLY A 51 1.57 17.05 1.08
N GLU A 52 2.75 17.39 0.54
CA GLU A 52 3.99 16.69 0.88
C GLU A 52 4.35 16.80 2.37
N LYS A 53 5.10 15.81 2.85
CA LYS A 53 5.62 15.76 4.22
C LYS A 53 6.80 16.73 4.39
N THR A 54 7.06 17.17 5.62
CA THR A 54 8.16 18.09 5.95
C THR A 54 9.54 17.61 5.48
N SER A 55 9.77 16.30 5.50
CA SER A 55 11.00 15.66 5.01
C SER A 55 11.30 16.01 3.55
N SER A 56 10.27 16.11 2.70
CA SER A 56 10.41 16.43 1.29
C SER A 56 10.70 17.94 1.06
N LEU A 57 10.34 18.78 2.03
CA LEU A 57 10.40 20.25 1.95
C LEU A 57 11.74 20.83 2.42
N ARG A 58 12.74 19.98 2.68
CA ARG A 58 14.08 20.37 3.13
C ARG A 58 14.08 21.18 4.44
N VAL A 59 13.11 20.90 5.31
CA VAL A 59 12.99 21.50 6.65
C VAL A 59 12.69 20.42 7.69
N LYS A 60 13.12 20.63 8.93
CA LYS A 60 12.85 19.68 10.02
C LYS A 60 11.48 19.91 10.64
N ARG A 61 11.09 21.18 10.76
CA ARG A 61 9.84 21.60 11.40
C ARG A 61 9.07 22.54 10.50
N PHE A 62 7.73 22.49 10.58
CA PHE A 62 6.87 23.41 9.84
C PHE A 62 7.13 24.87 10.19
N SER A 63 7.49 25.20 11.43
CA SER A 63 7.85 26.55 11.87
C SER A 63 9.00 27.18 11.07
N GLU A 64 9.91 26.36 10.52
CA GLU A 64 11.06 26.82 9.72
C GLU A 64 10.65 27.22 8.29
N LEU A 65 9.42 26.94 7.88
CA LEU A 65 8.85 27.43 6.61
C LEU A 65 8.46 28.90 6.69
N ILE A 66 8.36 29.49 7.87
CA ILE A 66 8.02 30.91 8.03
C ILE A 66 9.22 31.77 7.65
N HIS A 67 8.99 32.83 6.90
CA HIS A 67 10.04 33.76 6.50
C HIS A 67 10.81 34.32 7.70
N GLY A 68 12.14 34.23 7.64
CA GLY A 68 13.04 34.65 8.71
C GLY A 68 13.15 33.67 9.90
N ALA A 69 12.33 32.61 9.97
CA ALA A 69 12.43 31.63 11.05
C ALA A 69 13.75 30.84 11.05
N SER A 70 14.33 30.60 9.87
CA SER A 70 15.61 29.90 9.73
C SER A 70 16.81 30.65 10.33
N ILE A 71 16.70 31.97 10.51
CA ILE A 71 17.71 32.84 11.13
C ILE A 71 17.29 33.32 12.53
N GLY A 72 16.23 32.76 13.10
CA GLY A 72 15.72 33.11 14.42
C GLY A 72 14.93 34.43 14.48
N MET A 73 14.62 35.06 13.34
CA MET A 73 13.85 36.30 13.24
C MET A 73 12.59 36.12 12.39
N PRO A 74 11.58 35.38 12.87
CA PRO A 74 10.34 35.19 12.12
C PRO A 74 9.59 36.51 11.98
N VAL A 75 9.27 36.90 10.75
CA VAL A 75 8.54 38.16 10.47
C VAL A 75 7.04 38.05 10.74
N ALA A 76 6.53 36.82 10.91
CA ALA A 76 5.13 36.52 11.11
C ALA A 76 4.96 35.31 12.03
N ARG A 77 3.75 35.11 12.55
CA ARG A 77 3.38 33.92 13.35
C ARG A 77 2.89 32.75 12.50
N SER A 78 2.61 32.99 11.22
CA SER A 78 2.13 31.99 10.28
C SER A 78 2.66 32.24 8.87
N ALA A 79 2.63 31.21 8.06
CA ALA A 79 2.86 31.27 6.62
C ALA A 79 1.79 30.47 5.91
N SER A 80 1.42 30.85 4.69
CA SER A 80 0.46 30.11 3.89
C SER A 80 0.84 30.04 2.43
N VAL A 81 0.41 28.98 1.77
CA VAL A 81 0.50 28.82 0.32
C VAL A 81 -0.86 28.37 -0.18
N THR A 82 -1.33 29.02 -1.25
CA THR A 82 -2.59 28.71 -1.91
C THR A 82 -2.34 28.40 -3.38
N ALA A 83 -2.76 27.22 -3.83
CA ALA A 83 -2.81 26.86 -5.24
C ALA A 83 -4.22 27.08 -5.75
N VAL A 84 -4.36 27.84 -6.83
CA VAL A 84 -5.65 28.08 -7.49
C VAL A 84 -5.66 27.32 -8.81
N PHE A 85 -6.59 26.37 -8.93
CA PHE A 85 -6.80 25.60 -10.13
C PHE A 85 -8.03 26.10 -10.87
N GLU A 86 -7.92 26.15 -12.19
CA GLU A 86 -9.05 26.36 -13.10
C GLU A 86 -9.53 25.00 -13.61
N LEU A 87 -10.82 24.73 -13.45
CA LEU A 87 -11.50 23.52 -13.92
C LEU A 87 -12.05 23.74 -15.34
N GLU A 88 -12.43 22.64 -16.01
CA GLU A 88 -12.95 22.71 -17.40
C GLU A 88 -14.24 23.53 -17.54
N ASP A 89 -15.03 23.63 -16.47
CA ASP A 89 -16.25 24.43 -16.41
C ASP A 89 -15.97 25.94 -16.18
N GLY A 90 -14.69 26.33 -16.11
CA GLY A 90 -14.25 27.70 -15.83
C GLY A 90 -14.36 28.08 -14.35
N THR A 91 -14.75 27.15 -13.47
CA THR A 91 -14.76 27.41 -12.02
C THR A 91 -13.35 27.30 -11.45
N GLU A 92 -13.09 28.09 -10.41
CA GLU A 92 -11.84 28.06 -9.69
C GLU A 92 -11.96 27.25 -8.41
N LYS A 93 -10.95 26.42 -8.16
CA LYS A 93 -10.80 25.67 -6.92
C LYS A 93 -9.50 26.04 -6.24
N SER A 94 -9.59 26.60 -5.05
CA SER A 94 -8.42 27.00 -4.26
C SER A 94 -8.12 25.99 -3.17
N PHE A 95 -6.86 25.62 -3.08
CA PHE A 95 -6.30 24.73 -2.07
C PHE A 95 -5.27 25.52 -1.28
N MET A 96 -5.54 25.77 0.00
CA MET A 96 -4.64 26.51 0.87
C MET A 96 -4.13 25.59 1.97
N ARG A 97 -2.82 25.64 2.18
CA ARG A 97 -2.18 25.05 3.36
C ARG A 97 -1.48 26.15 4.13
N SER A 98 -1.77 26.25 5.42
CA SER A 98 -1.13 27.22 6.31
C SER A 98 -0.37 26.51 7.42
N VAL A 99 0.67 27.15 7.93
CA VAL A 99 1.41 26.72 9.11
C VAL A 99 1.33 27.79 10.18
N GLN A 100 1.03 27.36 11.41
CA GLN A 100 1.14 28.19 12.61
C GLN A 100 1.83 27.37 13.71
N GLY A 101 3.04 27.78 14.09
CA GLY A 101 3.87 27.03 15.02
C GLY A 101 4.24 25.64 14.48
N SER A 102 3.79 24.58 15.16
CA SER A 102 3.99 23.19 14.76
C SER A 102 2.81 22.57 14.00
N SER A 103 1.68 23.27 13.93
CA SER A 103 0.46 22.77 13.29
C SER A 103 0.37 23.24 11.83
N SER A 104 -0.25 22.40 11.00
CA SER A 104 -0.65 22.77 9.64
C SER A 104 -2.16 22.66 9.47
N GLU A 105 -2.79 23.70 8.95
CA GLU A 105 -4.22 23.72 8.63
C GLU A 105 -4.42 23.63 7.11
N HIS A 106 -5.46 22.90 6.71
CA HIS A 106 -5.82 22.73 5.30
C HIS A 106 -7.16 23.39 5.03
N ARG A 107 -7.26 24.11 3.91
CA ARG A 107 -8.50 24.75 3.47
C ARG A 107 -8.76 24.49 1.99
N ILE A 108 -10.01 24.25 1.64
CA ILE A 108 -10.49 24.20 0.26
C ILE A 108 -11.52 25.31 0.10
N ASN A 109 -11.34 26.20 -0.88
CA ASN A 109 -12.24 27.34 -1.11
C ASN A 109 -12.49 28.15 0.17
N ASN A 110 -11.42 28.43 0.92
CA ASN A 110 -11.42 29.09 2.23
C ASN A 110 -12.11 28.35 3.40
N ASN A 111 -12.68 27.17 3.17
CA ASN A 111 -13.28 26.35 4.23
C ASN A 111 -12.24 25.42 4.85
N VAL A 112 -12.14 25.39 6.18
CA VAL A 112 -11.24 24.49 6.91
C VAL A 112 -11.70 23.05 6.75
N VAL A 113 -10.80 22.19 6.31
CA VAL A 113 -11.05 20.76 6.08
C VAL A 113 -9.99 19.90 6.75
N THR A 114 -10.30 18.63 6.97
CA THR A 114 -9.31 17.67 7.48
C THR A 114 -8.27 17.36 6.40
N SER A 115 -7.08 16.94 6.81
CA SER A 115 -6.03 16.53 5.87
C SER A 115 -6.48 15.41 4.92
N GLN A 116 -7.37 14.53 5.38
CA GLN A 116 -7.83 13.38 4.60
C GLN A 116 -8.79 13.83 3.49
N VAL A 117 -9.73 14.73 3.79
CA VAL A 117 -10.62 15.33 2.79
C VAL A 117 -9.80 16.15 1.78
N TYR A 118 -8.81 16.91 2.26
CA TYR A 118 -7.93 17.70 1.41
C TYR A 118 -7.16 16.85 0.39
N LEU A 119 -6.56 15.74 0.84
CA LEU A 119 -5.81 14.83 -0.02
C LEU A 119 -6.72 14.07 -1.00
N ASN A 120 -7.90 13.63 -0.56
CA ASN A 120 -8.87 12.96 -1.44
C ASN A 120 -9.31 13.91 -2.58
N GLU A 121 -9.51 15.19 -2.27
CA GLU A 121 -9.92 16.16 -3.28
C GLU A 121 -8.80 16.47 -4.27
N LEU A 122 -7.53 16.47 -3.84
CA LEU A 122 -6.38 16.53 -4.74
C LEU A 122 -6.27 15.25 -5.60
N GLU A 123 -6.53 14.08 -5.04
CA GLU A 123 -6.56 12.81 -5.77
C GLU A 123 -7.66 12.82 -6.86
N HIS A 124 -8.82 13.43 -6.60
CA HIS A 124 -9.89 13.63 -7.61
C HIS A 124 -9.46 14.52 -8.78
N LEU A 125 -8.56 15.48 -8.54
CA LEU A 125 -7.94 16.29 -9.60
C LEU A 125 -6.81 15.56 -10.35
N GLY A 126 -6.51 14.31 -9.98
CA GLY A 126 -5.42 13.51 -10.56
C GLY A 126 -4.05 13.77 -9.91
N ILE A 127 -4.01 14.51 -8.80
CA ILE A 127 -2.77 14.81 -8.07
C ILE A 127 -2.64 13.79 -6.94
N ASN A 128 -2.01 12.65 -7.23
CA ASN A 128 -1.74 11.63 -6.23
C ASN A 128 -0.41 11.90 -5.51
N VAL A 129 -0.52 12.40 -4.28
CA VAL A 129 0.61 12.75 -3.40
C VAL A 129 1.40 11.53 -2.95
N LYS A 130 0.76 10.35 -2.83
CA LYS A 130 1.43 9.10 -2.43
C LYS A 130 2.36 8.61 -3.53
N ALA A 131 1.85 8.55 -4.76
CA ALA A 131 2.61 8.08 -5.91
C ALA A 131 3.79 8.98 -6.31
N LYS A 132 3.81 10.26 -5.89
CA LYS A 132 4.88 11.24 -6.19
C LYS A 132 5.19 11.39 -7.69
N ASN A 133 4.22 11.13 -8.56
CA ASN A 133 4.43 11.09 -10.01
C ASN A 133 4.66 12.45 -10.65
N PHE A 134 4.34 13.54 -9.95
CA PHE A 134 4.31 14.88 -10.51
C PHE A 134 5.46 15.78 -9.99
N LEU A 135 6.19 15.36 -8.96
CA LEU A 135 7.30 16.13 -8.38
C LEU A 135 8.61 15.40 -8.58
N VAL A 136 9.50 16.01 -9.37
CA VAL A 136 10.87 15.53 -9.54
C VAL A 136 11.81 16.47 -8.80
N PHE A 137 12.34 16.00 -7.67
CA PHE A 137 13.35 16.74 -6.91
C PHE A 137 14.74 16.59 -7.55
N GLN A 138 15.65 17.49 -7.19
CA GLN A 138 17.05 17.37 -7.57
C GLN A 138 17.62 16.02 -7.06
N GLY A 139 18.29 15.28 -7.95
CA GLY A 139 18.79 13.93 -7.65
C GLY A 139 17.74 12.81 -7.69
N ALA A 140 16.46 13.13 -7.87
CA ALA A 140 15.41 12.10 -8.00
C ALA A 140 15.56 11.28 -9.28
N VAL A 141 16.04 11.89 -10.38
CA VAL A 141 16.27 11.19 -11.65
C VAL A 141 17.34 10.11 -11.49
N GLU A 142 18.45 10.43 -10.82
CA GLU A 142 19.52 9.48 -10.53
C GLU A 142 19.04 8.38 -9.58
N SER A 143 18.30 8.74 -8.52
CA SER A 143 17.78 7.74 -7.57
C SER A 143 16.80 6.78 -8.23
N ILE A 144 15.92 7.26 -9.12
CA ILE A 144 15.02 6.42 -9.92
C ILE A 144 15.80 5.46 -10.82
N ALA A 145 16.89 5.92 -11.45
CA ALA A 145 17.75 5.08 -12.28
C ALA A 145 18.45 3.98 -11.45
N MET A 146 18.84 4.29 -10.21
CA MET A 146 19.54 3.38 -9.29
C MET A 146 18.62 2.44 -8.50
N LYS A 147 17.29 2.57 -8.60
CA LYS A 147 16.35 1.67 -7.91
C LYS A 147 16.54 0.23 -8.32
N ASN A 148 16.52 -0.66 -7.33
CA ASN A 148 16.52 -2.10 -7.59
C ASN A 148 15.19 -2.55 -8.24
N PRO A 149 15.13 -3.74 -8.87
CA PRO A 149 13.92 -4.20 -9.55
C PRO A 149 12.68 -4.25 -8.64
N LYS A 150 12.84 -4.57 -7.35
CA LYS A 150 11.75 -4.67 -6.38
C LYS A 150 11.18 -3.30 -5.98
N GLU A 151 12.02 -2.30 -5.81
CA GLU A 151 11.62 -0.90 -5.58
C GLU A 151 10.94 -0.31 -6.81
N ARG A 152 11.40 -0.72 -8.01
CA ARG A 152 10.79 -0.30 -9.26
C ARG A 152 9.40 -0.89 -9.43
N THR A 153 9.19 -2.18 -9.14
CA THR A 153 7.85 -2.78 -9.17
C THR A 153 6.93 -2.18 -8.11
N ALA A 154 7.45 -1.87 -6.92
CA ALA A 154 6.68 -1.16 -5.89
C ALA A 154 6.23 0.24 -6.36
N LEU A 155 7.07 0.96 -7.09
CA LEU A 155 6.68 2.23 -7.71
C LEU A 155 5.50 2.01 -8.69
N PHE A 156 5.57 1.03 -9.59
CA PHE A 156 4.46 0.73 -10.51
C PHE A 156 3.18 0.30 -9.77
N GLU A 157 3.29 -0.46 -8.69
CA GLU A 157 2.17 -0.86 -7.82
C GLU A 157 1.48 0.36 -7.20
N GLU A 158 2.28 1.35 -6.77
CA GLU A 158 1.78 2.61 -6.20
C GLU A 158 1.10 3.49 -7.27
N ILE A 159 1.70 3.60 -8.46
CA ILE A 159 1.14 4.38 -9.58
C ILE A 159 -0.19 3.78 -10.07
N SER A 160 -0.26 2.46 -10.15
CA SER A 160 -1.48 1.74 -10.56
C SER A 160 -2.56 1.72 -9.48
N ASN A 161 -2.26 2.22 -8.27
CA ASN A 161 -3.12 2.16 -7.08
C ASN A 161 -3.53 0.73 -6.69
N SER A 162 -2.84 -0.30 -7.21
CA SER A 162 -3.10 -1.71 -6.92
C SER A 162 -2.67 -2.12 -5.52
N GLY A 163 -1.80 -1.33 -4.88
CA GLY A 163 -1.39 -1.53 -3.48
C GLY A 163 -2.56 -1.51 -2.49
N SER A 164 -3.70 -0.90 -2.82
CA SER A 164 -4.93 -0.94 -2.00
C SER A 164 -5.48 -2.36 -1.81
N LEU A 165 -5.26 -3.25 -2.79
CA LEU A 165 -5.72 -4.64 -2.78
C LEU A 165 -4.71 -5.59 -2.13
N LYS A 166 -3.49 -5.13 -1.86
CA LYS A 166 -2.38 -5.96 -1.38
C LYS A 166 -2.71 -6.64 -0.05
N THR A 167 -3.29 -5.92 0.89
CA THR A 167 -3.63 -6.45 2.22
C THR A 167 -4.66 -7.57 2.12
N GLU A 168 -5.70 -7.36 1.31
CA GLU A 168 -6.74 -8.37 1.10
C GLU A 168 -6.21 -9.58 0.33
N TYR A 169 -5.34 -9.35 -0.67
CA TYR A 169 -4.67 -10.42 -1.40
C TYR A 169 -3.81 -11.31 -0.49
N GLU A 170 -2.98 -10.72 0.39
CA GLU A 170 -2.14 -11.49 1.33
C GLU A 170 -2.98 -12.26 2.37
N ARG A 171 -4.10 -11.68 2.82
CA ARG A 171 -5.06 -12.37 3.71
C ARG A 171 -5.63 -13.60 3.04
N LEU A 172 -6.21 -13.46 1.84
CA LEU A 172 -6.81 -14.55 1.08
C LEU A 172 -5.79 -15.62 0.70
N LYS A 173 -4.56 -15.20 0.34
CA LYS A 173 -3.46 -16.13 0.05
C LYS A 173 -3.09 -16.96 1.27
N THR A 174 -3.05 -16.36 2.45
CA THR A 174 -2.76 -17.07 3.71
C THR A 174 -3.88 -18.07 4.06
N GLU A 175 -5.14 -17.68 3.86
CA GLU A 175 -6.29 -18.58 4.06
C GLU A 175 -6.28 -19.75 3.08
N MET A 176 -5.96 -19.49 1.81
CA MET A 176 -5.82 -20.52 0.77
C MET A 176 -4.74 -21.53 1.15
N LEU A 177 -3.55 -21.08 1.58
CA LEU A 177 -2.45 -21.97 1.96
C LEU A 177 -2.81 -22.85 3.17
N LYS A 178 -3.50 -22.30 4.17
CA LYS A 178 -3.99 -23.09 5.32
C LYS A 178 -4.98 -24.17 4.89
N ALA A 179 -5.94 -23.82 4.03
CA ALA A 179 -6.91 -24.79 3.51
C ALA A 179 -6.23 -25.89 2.68
N GLU A 180 -5.18 -25.55 1.93
CA GLU A 180 -4.39 -26.49 1.16
C GLU A 180 -3.62 -27.48 2.06
N GLU A 181 -2.97 -26.97 3.12
CA GLU A 181 -2.30 -27.80 4.15
C GLU A 181 -3.28 -28.75 4.85
N GLU A 182 -4.45 -28.26 5.27
CA GLU A 182 -5.49 -29.08 5.91
C GLU A 182 -6.02 -30.17 4.97
N THR A 183 -6.20 -29.84 3.70
CA THR A 183 -6.65 -30.78 2.67
C THR A 183 -5.60 -31.86 2.43
N GLN A 184 -4.33 -31.47 2.33
CA GLN A 184 -3.22 -32.39 2.15
C GLN A 184 -3.09 -33.35 3.34
N PHE A 185 -3.18 -32.82 4.56
CA PHE A 185 -3.14 -33.64 5.78
C PHE A 185 -4.32 -34.61 5.86
N SER A 186 -5.53 -34.14 5.56
CA SER A 186 -6.74 -34.97 5.55
C SER A 186 -6.65 -36.09 4.50
N TYR A 187 -6.08 -35.79 3.33
CA TYR A 187 -5.85 -36.77 2.28
C TYR A 187 -4.82 -37.84 2.71
N GLN A 188 -3.71 -37.44 3.33
CA GLN A 188 -2.71 -38.37 3.86
C GLN A 188 -3.31 -39.29 4.93
N LYS A 189 -4.10 -38.74 5.86
CA LYS A 189 -4.80 -39.52 6.90
C LYS A 189 -5.78 -40.53 6.28
N LYS A 190 -6.57 -40.10 5.29
CA LYS A 190 -7.49 -40.99 4.56
C LYS A 190 -6.75 -42.13 3.86
N LYS A 191 -5.60 -41.84 3.26
CA LYS A 191 -4.74 -42.85 2.61
C LYS A 191 -4.20 -43.87 3.63
N GLY A 192 -3.78 -43.41 4.82
CA GLY A 192 -3.35 -44.27 5.92
C GLY A 192 -4.46 -45.23 6.37
N ILE A 193 -5.65 -44.69 6.66
CA ILE A 193 -6.82 -45.49 7.08
C ILE A 193 -7.22 -46.51 6.00
N ALA A 194 -7.13 -46.13 4.71
CA ALA A 194 -7.43 -47.04 3.61
C ALA A 194 -6.43 -48.21 3.53
N ALA A 195 -5.16 -47.97 3.85
CA ALA A 195 -4.13 -49.02 3.91
C ALA A 195 -4.38 -49.97 5.10
N GLU A 196 -4.62 -49.42 6.30
CA GLU A 196 -4.96 -50.21 7.50
C GLU A 196 -6.21 -51.07 7.29
N ARG A 197 -7.26 -50.51 6.66
CA ARG A 197 -8.47 -51.27 6.31
C ARG A 197 -8.19 -52.43 5.36
N LYS A 198 -7.26 -52.25 4.43
CA LYS A 198 -6.89 -53.31 3.48
C LYS A 198 -6.15 -54.43 4.20
N GLU A 199 -5.23 -54.08 5.09
CA GLU A 199 -4.47 -55.03 5.91
C GLU A 199 -5.38 -55.82 6.86
N ALA A 200 -6.23 -55.14 7.63
CA ALA A 200 -7.20 -55.79 8.52
C ALA A 200 -8.18 -56.72 7.77
N LYS A 201 -8.50 -56.42 6.51
CA LYS A 201 -9.33 -57.30 5.68
C LYS A 201 -8.58 -58.59 5.30
N LEU A 202 -7.30 -58.49 4.95
CA LEU A 202 -6.45 -59.65 4.64
C LEU A 202 -6.28 -60.54 5.88
N GLU A 203 -5.99 -59.96 7.04
CA GLU A 203 -5.88 -60.70 8.31
C GLU A 203 -7.19 -61.42 8.66
N LYS A 204 -8.33 -60.77 8.45
CA LYS A 204 -9.65 -61.40 8.64
C LYS A 204 -9.85 -62.59 7.71
N GLU A 205 -9.53 -62.44 6.42
CA GLU A 205 -9.67 -63.53 5.43
C GLU A 205 -8.75 -64.72 5.76
N GLU A 206 -7.53 -64.47 6.23
CA GLU A 206 -6.62 -65.52 6.72
C GLU A 206 -7.16 -66.23 7.97
N ALA A 207 -7.66 -65.47 8.95
CA ALA A 207 -8.26 -66.04 10.16
C ALA A 207 -9.48 -66.91 9.84
N GLU A 208 -10.37 -66.45 8.96
CA GLU A 208 -11.54 -67.23 8.50
C GLU A 208 -11.13 -68.49 7.72
N LYS A 209 -10.03 -68.43 6.96
CA LYS A 209 -9.49 -69.61 6.25
C LYS A 209 -8.89 -70.62 7.24
N TYR A 210 -8.14 -70.15 8.23
CA TYR A 210 -7.60 -70.98 9.31
C TYR A 210 -8.71 -71.67 10.11
N GLN A 211 -9.76 -70.93 10.48
CA GLN A 211 -10.92 -71.45 11.20
C GLN A 211 -11.59 -72.60 10.42
N ARG A 212 -11.83 -72.41 9.12
CA ARG A 212 -12.42 -73.43 8.24
C ARG A 212 -11.57 -74.69 8.13
N LEU A 213 -10.26 -74.54 7.92
CA LEU A 213 -9.32 -75.67 7.87
C LEU A 213 -9.28 -76.44 9.20
N LYS A 214 -9.40 -75.73 10.33
CA LYS A 214 -9.44 -76.34 11.66
C LYS A 214 -10.72 -77.14 11.88
N GLU A 215 -11.88 -76.59 11.48
CA GLU A 215 -13.16 -77.31 11.54
C GLU A 215 -13.14 -78.56 10.64
N GLU A 216 -12.60 -78.44 9.44
CA GLU A 216 -12.43 -79.56 8.51
C GLU A 216 -11.49 -80.63 9.08
N TYR A 217 -10.37 -80.24 9.67
CA TYR A 217 -9.44 -81.14 10.36
C TYR A 217 -10.14 -81.90 11.50
N VAL A 218 -10.89 -81.19 12.36
CA VAL A 218 -11.65 -81.80 13.45
C VAL A 218 -12.69 -82.79 12.92
N ARG A 219 -13.40 -82.44 11.84
CA ARG A 219 -14.36 -83.33 11.19
C ARG A 219 -13.69 -84.59 10.66
N ILE A 220 -12.58 -84.46 9.94
CA ILE A 220 -11.82 -85.60 9.40
C ILE A 220 -11.30 -86.49 10.53
N CYS A 221 -10.76 -85.92 11.62
CA CYS A 221 -10.34 -86.69 12.79
C CYS A 221 -11.51 -87.44 13.45
N PHE A 222 -12.69 -86.82 13.51
CA PHE A 222 -13.89 -87.46 14.06
C PHE A 222 -14.36 -88.62 13.18
N ASP A 223 -14.45 -88.42 11.87
CA ASP A 223 -14.81 -89.47 10.91
C ASP A 223 -13.82 -90.65 10.99
N PHE A 224 -12.52 -90.36 11.08
CA PHE A 224 -11.48 -91.38 11.24
C PHE A 224 -11.63 -92.14 12.56
N ALA A 225 -11.94 -91.46 13.67
CA ALA A 225 -12.17 -92.10 14.97
C ALA A 225 -13.41 -92.99 15.00
N VAL A 226 -14.48 -92.61 14.27
CA VAL A 226 -15.69 -93.43 14.12
C VAL A 226 -15.40 -94.69 13.30
N VAL A 227 -14.64 -94.56 12.20
CA VAL A 227 -14.24 -95.71 11.37
C VAL A 227 -13.36 -96.69 12.15
N VAL A 228 -12.44 -96.20 12.98
CA VAL A 228 -11.52 -97.06 13.77
C VAL A 228 -12.21 -97.74 14.96
N LYS A 229 -13.29 -97.18 15.52
CA LYS A 229 -14.07 -97.82 16.62
C LYS A 229 -15.20 -98.73 16.14
N GLY A 230 -15.55 -98.69 14.85
CA GLY A 230 -16.57 -99.54 14.22
C GLY A 230 -16.04 -100.84 13.61
N ALA A 231 -14.74 -101.10 13.71
CA ALA A 231 -14.05 -102.34 13.32
C ALA A 231 -13.53 -103.06 14.57
#